data_AF-A0A1H4ITJ6-F1
#
_entry.id   AF-A0A1H4ITJ6-F1
#
_cell.length_a   1.000
_cell.length_b   1.000
_cell.length_c   1.000
_cell.angle_alpha   90.00
_cell.angle_beta   90.00
_cell.angle_gamma   90.00
#
_symmetry.space_group_name_H-M   'P 1'
#
loop_
_entity.id
_entity.type
_entity.pdbx_description
1 polymer ?
#
loop_
_entity_poly.entity_id
_entity_poly.type
_entity_poly.pdbx_seq_one_letter_code
_entity_poly.pdbx_strand_id
1 'polypeptide(L)'
;MNEPYASGTSAGSTPPPPPAPSSQATQATEANQATQAAPPAPPAPPAPATRAEAAAAATPPPAAPEASPSATTRSEAPTDAELRRATAVLKTVSDAYSAKMVGQERLRMSLLISLIAGGHILLESVPGLAKTTAASTLADTVKAQFKRIQCTPDLLPSDITGNQIYDAATGSFRTVLGPVHANFVLLDEINRSSAKTQSAMLEAMQEHQTTIGGEVHHLPKPFLVIATQNPIEQEGTYELPEAQMDRFLLKEIVEYPSPAEEFEILGRIDSGVLDPDRHVSSAISLDDVHMLQDVAGRIYVDPAIRNYIVSIAYVTRNPAPYIGEERARFIKYGASPRASIAFLQAARALALLNGRGHVIPEDIRSLRHLVLRHRVLLTFEADAEGIRSEEIIDQIFASVPTP
;
A
#
# COMPACT_ATOMS: atom_id res chain seq x y z
N MET A 1 3.77 3.83 88.75
CA MET A 1 2.40 4.14 89.20
C MET A 1 1.98 5.40 88.46
N ASN A 2 0.96 5.49 87.64
CA ASN A 2 -0.03 4.57 87.09
C ASN A 2 -0.46 5.14 85.72
N GLU A 3 -1.10 4.31 84.90
CA GLU A 3 -1.52 4.55 83.50
C GLU A 3 -2.42 5.80 83.30
N PRO A 4 -2.80 6.12 82.03
CA PRO A 4 -4.05 5.51 81.56
C PRO A 4 -4.19 5.24 80.04
N TYR A 5 -5.24 4.44 79.79
CA TYR A 5 -6.11 4.29 78.62
C TYR A 5 -5.86 3.20 77.56
N ALA A 6 -6.73 2.20 77.67
CA ALA A 6 -6.92 1.05 76.81
C ALA A 6 -8.08 1.24 75.81
N SER A 7 -7.97 0.45 74.73
CA SER A 7 -9.00 -0.37 74.06
C SER A 7 -10.24 0.28 73.43
N GLY A 8 -10.31 0.15 72.10
CA GLY A 8 -11.54 0.10 71.30
C GLY A 8 -11.47 -1.07 70.30
N THR A 9 -12.42 -2.00 70.44
CA THR A 9 -12.67 -3.22 69.64
C THR A 9 -13.56 -2.95 68.43
N SER A 10 -13.34 -3.62 67.29
CA SER A 10 -14.43 -4.10 66.41
C SER A 10 -14.01 -5.30 65.54
N ALA A 11 -14.73 -6.41 65.71
CA ALA A 11 -14.86 -7.54 64.79
C ALA A 11 -15.34 -7.07 63.40
N GLY A 12 -15.03 -7.68 62.26
CA GLY A 12 -15.13 -9.10 61.90
C GLY A 12 -16.17 -9.22 60.78
N SER A 13 -15.71 -9.33 59.52
CA SER A 13 -16.56 -9.63 58.35
C SER A 13 -15.77 -10.43 57.32
N THR A 14 -16.03 -11.72 57.28
CA THR A 14 -15.55 -12.71 56.31
C THR A 14 -16.55 -12.81 55.14
N PRO A 15 -16.08 -12.89 53.87
CA PRO A 15 -16.95 -13.11 52.72
C PRO A 15 -17.32 -14.59 52.51
N PRO A 16 -18.48 -14.91 51.89
CA PRO A 16 -18.96 -16.28 51.70
C PRO A 16 -18.30 -17.02 50.51
N PRO A 17 -18.26 -18.37 50.55
CA PRO A 17 -17.65 -19.22 49.51
C PRO A 17 -18.56 -19.50 48.30
N PRO A 18 -17.99 -19.95 47.15
CA PRO A 18 -18.72 -20.25 45.92
C PRO A 18 -19.45 -21.62 45.97
N PRO A 19 -20.55 -21.82 45.23
CA PRO A 19 -21.26 -23.10 45.17
C PRO A 19 -20.60 -24.12 44.22
N ALA A 20 -20.57 -25.37 44.66
CA ALA A 20 -20.11 -26.57 43.93
C ALA A 20 -21.30 -27.31 43.28
N PRO A 21 -21.06 -28.30 42.39
CA PRO A 21 -21.93 -28.63 41.26
C PRO A 21 -23.06 -29.61 41.58
N SER A 22 -24.18 -29.50 40.87
CA SER A 22 -25.30 -30.43 40.91
C SER A 22 -25.24 -31.45 39.76
N SER A 23 -25.05 -32.70 40.14
CA SER A 23 -25.25 -33.91 39.35
C SER A 23 -26.70 -34.40 39.45
N GLN A 24 -27.39 -34.60 38.33
CA GLN A 24 -28.46 -35.59 38.21
C GLN A 24 -28.43 -36.22 36.81
N ALA A 25 -28.65 -37.52 36.82
CA ALA A 25 -28.53 -38.45 35.72
C ALA A 25 -29.91 -39.03 35.33
N THR A 26 -29.95 -39.60 34.13
CA THR A 26 -30.77 -40.75 33.70
C THR A 26 -32.29 -40.60 33.59
N GLN A 27 -32.75 -40.58 32.34
CA GLN A 27 -33.97 -41.20 31.78
C GLN A 27 -33.83 -41.08 30.25
N ALA A 28 -34.21 -42.00 29.37
CA ALA A 28 -34.48 -43.42 29.42
C ALA A 28 -34.37 -43.90 27.96
N THR A 29 -33.84 -45.09 27.79
CA THR A 29 -33.64 -45.83 26.54
C THR A 29 -34.99 -46.34 26.02
N GLU A 30 -35.34 -46.09 24.76
CA GLU A 30 -36.27 -46.98 24.04
C GLU A 30 -35.90 -47.06 22.56
N ALA A 31 -35.95 -48.30 22.08
CA ALA A 31 -35.36 -48.81 20.87
C ALA A 31 -36.19 -48.45 19.63
N ASN A 32 -35.53 -48.23 18.50
CA ASN A 32 -36.08 -48.74 17.24
C ASN A 32 -34.97 -49.10 16.25
N GLN A 33 -34.86 -50.41 15.99
CA GLN A 33 -34.10 -51.00 14.91
C GLN A 33 -34.81 -50.72 13.59
N ALA A 34 -34.12 -50.09 12.64
CA ALA A 34 -34.54 -50.09 11.24
C ALA A 34 -33.29 -50.07 10.34
N THR A 35 -32.91 -51.29 9.95
CA THR A 35 -32.45 -51.74 8.63
C THR A 35 -31.75 -50.74 7.69
N GLN A 36 -30.52 -51.12 7.35
CA GLN A 36 -29.67 -50.67 6.25
C GLN A 36 -30.42 -50.50 4.91
N ALA A 37 -30.16 -49.38 4.21
CA ALA A 37 -30.10 -49.32 2.75
C ALA A 37 -29.28 -48.09 2.33
N ALA A 38 -28.07 -48.32 1.79
CA ALA A 38 -27.23 -47.29 1.19
C ALA A 38 -27.78 -46.91 -0.21
N PRO A 39 -27.73 -45.63 -0.62
CA PRO A 39 -28.11 -45.23 -1.97
C PRO A 39 -27.02 -45.61 -2.99
N PRO A 40 -27.39 -46.01 -4.23
CA PRO A 40 -26.44 -46.52 -5.22
C PRO A 40 -25.65 -45.40 -5.91
N ALA A 41 -24.38 -45.70 -6.21
CA ALA A 41 -23.47 -44.86 -6.98
C ALA A 41 -23.84 -44.85 -8.49
N PRO A 42 -23.59 -43.74 -9.21
CA PRO A 42 -23.85 -43.64 -10.64
C PRO A 42 -22.82 -44.44 -11.49
N PRO A 43 -23.20 -44.97 -12.66
CA PRO A 43 -22.36 -45.86 -13.45
C PRO A 43 -21.28 -45.10 -14.25
N ALA A 44 -20.11 -45.74 -14.36
CA ALA A 44 -18.96 -45.26 -15.13
C ALA A 44 -19.16 -45.37 -16.65
N PRO A 45 -18.54 -44.48 -17.46
CA PRO A 45 -18.59 -44.56 -18.92
C PRO A 45 -17.63 -45.64 -19.47
N PRO A 46 -17.93 -46.26 -20.63
CA PRO A 46 -17.11 -47.32 -21.20
C PRO A 46 -15.89 -46.79 -21.98
N ALA A 47 -14.79 -47.55 -21.93
CA ALA A 47 -13.56 -47.36 -22.71
C ALA A 47 -13.63 -48.08 -24.09
N PRO A 48 -12.72 -47.81 -25.04
CA PRO A 48 -13.06 -47.61 -26.45
C PRO A 48 -13.04 -48.88 -27.31
N ALA A 49 -13.83 -48.86 -28.38
CA ALA A 49 -13.80 -49.86 -29.45
C ALA A 49 -12.77 -49.49 -30.53
N THR A 50 -11.89 -50.44 -30.81
CA THR A 50 -10.99 -50.50 -31.97
C THR A 50 -11.77 -50.54 -33.28
N ARG A 51 -11.39 -49.72 -34.26
CA ARG A 51 -11.72 -49.98 -35.68
C ARG A 51 -10.56 -49.59 -36.59
N ALA A 52 -10.21 -50.57 -37.42
CA ALA A 52 -9.18 -50.57 -38.44
C ALA A 52 -9.49 -49.67 -39.63
N GLU A 53 -8.42 -49.44 -40.38
CA GLU A 53 -8.18 -48.60 -41.55
C GLU A 53 -9.20 -48.70 -42.69
N ALA A 54 -9.44 -47.56 -43.34
CA ALA A 54 -9.73 -47.47 -44.77
C ALA A 54 -9.21 -46.12 -45.31
N ALA A 55 -8.33 -46.22 -46.31
CA ALA A 55 -7.61 -45.13 -46.95
C ALA A 55 -8.47 -44.27 -47.88
N ALA A 56 -8.23 -42.96 -47.93
CA ALA A 56 -8.48 -42.12 -49.12
C ALA A 56 -7.79 -40.74 -49.04
N ALA A 57 -6.94 -40.47 -50.02
CA ALA A 57 -6.58 -39.18 -50.63
C ALA A 57 -6.14 -38.00 -49.72
N ALA A 58 -4.82 -37.79 -49.67
CA ALA A 58 -4.19 -36.57 -49.14
C ALA A 58 -4.52 -35.35 -50.01
N THR A 59 -5.18 -34.36 -49.40
CA THR A 59 -5.29 -32.98 -49.90
C THR A 59 -4.41 -32.12 -48.99
N PRO A 60 -3.54 -31.22 -49.51
CA PRO A 60 -2.67 -30.42 -48.66
C PRO A 60 -3.51 -29.45 -47.79
N PRO A 61 -3.09 -29.17 -46.54
CA PRO A 61 -3.82 -28.23 -45.69
C PRO A 61 -3.74 -26.81 -46.26
N PRO A 62 -4.79 -25.98 -46.09
CA PRO A 62 -4.76 -24.59 -46.51
C PRO A 62 -3.70 -23.83 -45.73
N ALA A 63 -2.96 -22.98 -46.44
CA ALA A 63 -1.96 -22.10 -45.89
C ALA A 63 -2.54 -21.29 -44.72
N ALA A 64 -1.81 -21.28 -43.60
CA ALA A 64 -2.10 -20.43 -42.47
C ALA A 64 -2.23 -18.97 -42.94
N PRO A 65 -3.20 -18.19 -42.43
CA PRO A 65 -3.26 -16.77 -42.73
C PRO A 65 -1.99 -16.11 -42.21
N GLU A 66 -1.27 -15.46 -43.12
CA GLU A 66 -0.10 -14.66 -42.84
C GLU A 66 -0.39 -13.71 -41.68
N ALA A 67 0.35 -13.90 -40.59
CA ALA A 67 0.31 -13.02 -39.44
C ALA A 67 0.76 -11.62 -39.90
N SER A 68 -0.18 -10.67 -39.92
CA SER A 68 0.13 -9.25 -40.03
C SER A 68 1.18 -8.84 -38.99
N PRO A 69 2.22 -8.09 -39.35
CA PRO A 69 3.25 -7.67 -38.42
C PRO A 69 2.74 -6.47 -37.62
N SER A 70 2.06 -6.75 -36.52
CA SER A 70 1.82 -5.76 -35.46
C SER A 70 2.37 -6.28 -34.13
N ALA A 71 3.66 -6.61 -34.14
CA ALA A 71 4.44 -6.70 -32.92
C ALA A 71 4.87 -5.28 -32.55
N THR A 72 4.15 -4.65 -31.63
CA THR A 72 4.55 -3.39 -31.02
C THR A 72 5.90 -3.58 -30.33
N THR A 73 6.96 -3.02 -30.91
CA THR A 73 8.29 -2.88 -30.32
C THR A 73 8.20 -2.00 -29.07
N ARG A 74 7.95 -2.60 -27.90
CA ARG A 74 8.11 -1.94 -26.59
C ARG A 74 9.43 -2.39 -25.96
N SER A 75 10.57 -1.79 -26.34
CA SER A 75 11.81 -1.84 -25.53
C SER A 75 12.95 -1.03 -26.17
N GLU A 76 12.77 0.28 -26.37
CA GLU A 76 13.93 1.16 -26.58
C GLU A 76 14.13 2.01 -25.33
N ALA A 77 15.40 2.17 -24.93
CA ALA A 77 15.76 3.05 -23.82
C ALA A 77 15.30 4.49 -24.10
N PRO A 78 15.05 5.31 -23.06
CA PRO A 78 14.69 6.71 -23.25
C PRO A 78 15.75 7.43 -24.07
N THR A 79 15.31 8.19 -25.08
CA THR A 79 16.20 9.05 -25.85
C THR A 79 16.68 10.23 -25.00
N ASP A 80 17.82 10.81 -25.35
CA ASP A 80 18.32 12.01 -24.65
C ASP A 80 17.32 13.19 -24.71
N ALA A 81 16.53 13.29 -25.79
CA ALA A 81 15.51 14.31 -25.92
C ALA A 81 14.36 14.10 -24.93
N GLU A 82 13.90 12.86 -24.76
CA GLU A 82 12.89 12.50 -23.77
C GLU A 82 13.39 12.73 -22.34
N LEU A 83 14.63 12.33 -22.04
CA LEU A 83 15.25 12.58 -20.72
C LEU A 83 15.35 14.07 -20.42
N ARG A 84 15.84 14.89 -21.36
CA ARG A 84 15.90 16.35 -21.18
C ARG A 84 14.53 16.96 -20.94
N ARG A 85 13.51 16.52 -21.68
CA ARG A 85 12.12 16.96 -21.48
C ARG A 85 11.62 16.57 -20.08
N ALA A 86 11.82 15.31 -19.69
CA ALA A 86 11.42 14.81 -18.38
C ALA A 86 12.08 15.59 -17.24
N THR A 87 13.39 15.83 -17.31
CA THR A 87 14.11 16.62 -16.31
C THR A 87 13.60 18.07 -16.23
N ALA A 88 13.27 18.70 -17.36
CA ALA A 88 12.71 20.05 -17.36
C ALA A 88 11.31 20.11 -16.71
N VAL A 89 10.46 19.13 -17.00
CA VAL A 89 9.12 18.99 -16.38
C VAL A 89 9.27 18.75 -14.87
N LEU A 90 10.13 17.83 -14.46
CA LEU A 90 10.38 17.51 -13.04
C LEU A 90 10.94 18.69 -12.27
N LYS A 91 11.83 19.48 -12.88
CA LYS A 91 12.33 20.73 -12.30
C LYS A 91 11.17 21.71 -12.07
N THR A 92 10.28 21.86 -13.04
CA THR A 92 9.11 22.74 -12.92
C THR A 92 8.22 22.32 -11.75
N VAL A 93 7.90 21.03 -11.63
CA VAL A 93 7.10 20.51 -10.50
C VAL A 93 7.83 20.68 -9.17
N SER A 94 9.13 20.41 -9.14
CA SER A 94 9.98 20.52 -7.96
C SER A 94 10.05 21.95 -7.42
N ASP A 95 10.30 22.92 -8.30
CA ASP A 95 10.36 24.35 -7.96
C ASP A 95 8.99 24.84 -7.45
N ALA A 96 7.93 24.41 -8.11
CA ALA A 96 6.55 24.75 -7.78
C ALA A 96 6.12 24.22 -6.41
N TYR A 97 6.50 22.98 -6.10
CA TYR A 97 6.26 22.36 -4.80
C TYR A 97 7.08 23.06 -3.70
N SER A 98 8.38 23.29 -3.92
CA SER A 98 9.28 23.93 -2.96
C SER A 98 8.92 25.41 -2.70
N ALA A 99 8.23 26.07 -3.63
CA ALA A 99 7.69 27.41 -3.41
C ALA A 99 6.59 27.43 -2.34
N LYS A 100 5.80 26.34 -2.20
CA LYS A 100 4.72 26.24 -1.21
C LYS A 100 5.12 25.44 0.03
N MET A 101 6.07 24.50 -0.06
CA MET A 101 6.49 23.66 1.06
C MET A 101 7.90 23.99 1.58
N VAL A 102 8.08 23.87 2.89
CA VAL A 102 9.34 24.13 3.62
C VAL A 102 9.81 22.84 4.29
N GLY A 103 11.11 22.54 4.21
CA GLY A 103 11.73 21.48 5.02
C GLY A 103 11.30 20.04 4.74
N GLN A 104 10.48 19.81 3.71
CA GLN A 104 9.86 18.51 3.43
C GLN A 104 10.49 17.82 2.20
N GLU A 105 11.82 17.87 2.08
CA GLU A 105 12.52 17.35 0.89
C GLU A 105 12.31 15.83 0.73
N ARG A 106 12.38 15.07 1.81
CA ARG A 106 12.13 13.62 1.79
C ARG A 106 10.70 13.30 1.37
N LEU A 107 9.71 13.98 1.96
CA LEU A 107 8.31 13.79 1.61
C LEU A 107 8.05 14.14 0.14
N ARG A 108 8.60 15.26 -0.35
CA ARG A 108 8.53 15.66 -1.75
C ARG A 108 9.07 14.56 -2.66
N MET A 109 10.28 14.06 -2.36
CA MET A 109 10.92 13.00 -3.12
C MET A 109 10.05 11.73 -3.16
N SER A 110 9.56 11.28 -2.00
CA SER A 110 8.73 10.08 -1.89
C SER A 110 7.40 10.22 -2.64
N LEU A 111 6.75 11.40 -2.58
CA LEU A 111 5.54 11.69 -3.35
C LEU A 111 5.80 11.69 -4.86
N LEU A 112 6.90 12.31 -5.32
CA LEU A 112 7.28 12.34 -6.73
C LEU A 112 7.63 10.94 -7.25
N ILE A 113 8.39 10.15 -6.47
CA ILE A 113 8.70 8.75 -6.80
C ILE A 113 7.41 7.97 -6.96
N SER A 114 6.49 8.07 -6.01
CA SER A 114 5.18 7.40 -6.07
C SER A 114 4.37 7.79 -7.29
N LEU A 115 4.31 9.09 -7.63
CA LEU A 115 3.61 9.57 -8.81
C LEU A 115 4.23 9.02 -10.11
N ILE A 116 5.55 9.09 -10.25
CA ILE A 116 6.29 8.64 -11.46
C ILE A 116 6.28 7.12 -11.60
N ALA A 117 6.36 6.40 -10.48
CA ALA A 117 6.28 4.94 -10.46
C ALA A 117 4.84 4.42 -10.63
N GLY A 118 3.83 5.29 -10.51
CA GLY A 118 2.42 4.91 -10.54
C GLY A 118 2.00 4.07 -9.34
N GLY A 119 2.65 4.27 -8.18
CA GLY A 119 2.42 3.51 -6.96
C GLY A 119 1.93 4.37 -5.81
N HIS A 120 1.22 3.76 -4.86
CA HIS A 120 0.64 4.46 -3.71
C HIS A 120 1.65 4.62 -2.56
N ILE A 121 1.43 5.60 -1.69
CA ILE A 121 2.31 5.89 -0.55
C ILE A 121 1.55 5.88 0.77
N LEU A 122 2.19 5.33 1.79
CA LEU A 122 1.76 5.36 3.18
C LEU A 122 2.63 6.34 3.96
N LEU A 123 2.02 7.29 4.66
CA LEU A 123 2.66 8.32 5.46
C LEU A 123 2.38 8.04 6.93
N GLU A 124 3.39 7.59 7.67
CA GLU A 124 3.28 7.48 9.12
C GLU A 124 3.76 8.78 9.76
N SER A 125 2.93 9.38 10.59
CA SER A 125 3.23 10.72 11.09
C SER A 125 2.23 11.19 12.14
N VAL A 126 2.68 12.15 12.94
CA VAL A 126 1.83 12.84 13.91
C VAL A 126 0.92 13.89 13.24
N PRO A 127 -0.21 14.26 13.86
CA PRO A 127 -1.10 15.31 13.35
C PRO A 127 -0.38 16.65 13.14
N GLY A 128 -0.85 17.45 12.18
CA GLY A 128 -0.40 18.84 12.01
C GLY A 128 0.80 19.07 11.07
N LEU A 129 1.43 18.03 10.51
CA LEU A 129 2.63 18.18 9.66
C LEU A 129 2.37 18.55 8.19
N ALA A 130 1.39 19.42 7.91
CA ALA A 130 1.08 19.95 6.57
C ALA A 130 0.90 18.89 5.43
N LYS A 131 0.61 17.63 5.75
CA LYS A 131 0.46 16.52 4.77
C LYS A 131 -0.63 16.78 3.74
N THR A 132 -1.75 17.35 4.18
CA THR A 132 -2.83 17.78 3.30
C THR A 132 -2.36 18.82 2.31
N THR A 133 -1.61 19.81 2.78
CA THR A 133 -1.03 20.87 1.95
C THR A 133 0.00 20.30 0.97
N ALA A 134 0.85 19.37 1.40
CA ALA A 134 1.81 18.69 0.54
C ALA A 134 1.12 17.92 -0.59
N ALA A 135 0.09 17.12 -0.25
CA ALA A 135 -0.67 16.33 -1.21
C ALA A 135 -1.46 17.21 -2.20
N SER A 136 -2.16 18.23 -1.70
CA SER A 136 -2.93 19.15 -2.56
C SER A 136 -2.02 19.98 -3.45
N THR A 137 -0.89 20.48 -2.93
CA THR A 137 0.10 21.24 -3.71
C THR A 137 0.64 20.42 -4.88
N LEU A 138 0.92 19.13 -4.66
CA LEU A 138 1.38 18.25 -5.73
C LEU A 138 0.27 17.99 -6.77
N ALA A 139 -0.97 17.80 -6.34
CA ALA A 139 -2.09 17.64 -7.26
C ALA A 139 -2.33 18.91 -8.10
N ASP A 140 -2.28 20.10 -7.48
CA ASP A 140 -2.44 21.39 -8.13
C ASP A 140 -1.34 21.62 -9.18
N THR A 141 -0.10 21.26 -8.87
CA THR A 141 1.05 21.39 -9.79
C THR A 141 0.96 20.49 -11.01
N VAL A 142 0.13 19.45 -11.00
CA VAL A 142 -0.09 18.59 -12.18
C VAL A 142 -1.51 18.71 -12.75
N LYS A 143 -2.30 19.69 -12.30
CA LYS A 143 -3.71 19.91 -12.69
C LYS A 143 -4.57 18.66 -12.47
N ALA A 144 -4.27 17.91 -11.42
CA ALA A 144 -5.00 16.71 -11.04
C ALA A 144 -6.23 17.03 -10.18
N GLN A 145 -7.28 16.21 -10.30
CA GLN A 145 -8.37 16.25 -9.33
C GLN A 145 -7.89 15.69 -7.98
N PHE A 146 -8.10 16.47 -6.91
CA PHE A 146 -7.76 16.09 -5.55
C PHE A 146 -9.03 15.85 -4.73
N LYS A 147 -9.06 14.76 -3.97
CA LYS A 147 -10.09 14.47 -2.96
C LYS A 147 -9.44 14.02 -1.67
N ARG A 148 -9.93 14.59 -0.57
CA ARG A 148 -9.57 14.17 0.80
C ARG A 148 -10.72 13.36 1.38
N ILE A 149 -10.40 12.22 1.96
CA ILE A 149 -11.32 11.34 2.69
C ILE A 149 -10.77 11.23 4.11
N GLN A 150 -11.54 11.73 5.07
CA GLN A 150 -11.24 11.51 6.48
C GLN A 150 -11.74 10.13 6.86
N CYS A 151 -10.85 9.26 7.35
CA CYS A 151 -11.24 7.96 7.83
C CYS A 151 -11.78 8.08 9.24
N THR A 152 -13.01 7.62 9.43
CA THR A 152 -13.70 7.58 10.71
C THR A 152 -14.30 6.18 10.93
N PRO A 153 -14.61 5.79 12.18
CA PRO A 153 -15.14 4.46 12.47
C PRO A 153 -16.48 4.15 11.78
N ASP A 154 -17.25 5.20 11.46
CA ASP A 154 -18.55 5.15 10.81
C ASP A 154 -18.48 5.22 9.28
N LEU A 155 -17.31 5.47 8.69
CA LEU A 155 -17.13 5.57 7.25
C LEU A 155 -17.51 4.26 6.56
N LEU A 156 -18.48 4.30 5.65
CA LEU A 156 -18.93 3.13 4.91
C LEU A 156 -18.12 2.96 3.62
N PRO A 157 -17.94 1.72 3.11
CA PRO A 157 -17.34 1.47 1.79
C PRO A 157 -17.98 2.30 0.66
N SER A 158 -19.29 2.46 0.76
CA SER A 158 -20.15 3.13 -0.20
C SER A 158 -19.88 4.64 -0.26
N ASP A 159 -19.48 5.25 0.85
CA ASP A 159 -19.09 6.68 0.92
C ASP A 159 -17.77 6.97 0.20
N ILE A 160 -16.99 5.93 -0.12
CA ILE A 160 -15.70 6.02 -0.82
C ILE A 160 -15.86 5.69 -2.29
N THR A 161 -16.49 4.55 -2.59
CA THR A 161 -16.67 4.06 -3.96
C THR A 161 -17.76 4.83 -4.69
N GLY A 162 -18.84 5.17 -4.01
CA GLY A 162 -20.04 5.77 -4.57
C GLY A 162 -21.28 4.89 -4.41
N ASN A 163 -22.44 5.50 -4.62
CA ASN A 163 -23.76 4.94 -4.32
C ASN A 163 -24.71 5.09 -5.51
N GLN A 164 -25.76 4.25 -5.55
CA GLN A 164 -26.93 4.49 -6.41
C GLN A 164 -28.00 5.24 -5.63
N ILE A 165 -28.41 6.38 -6.16
CA ILE A 165 -29.48 7.22 -5.60
C ILE A 165 -30.71 7.07 -6.47
N TYR A 166 -31.86 6.78 -5.87
CA TYR A 166 -33.13 6.78 -6.59
C TYR A 166 -33.56 8.21 -6.90
N ASP A 167 -33.74 8.51 -8.18
CA ASP A 167 -34.28 9.78 -8.65
C ASP A 167 -35.80 9.64 -8.84
N ALA A 168 -36.56 10.23 -7.91
CA ALA A 168 -38.02 10.15 -7.92
C ALA A 168 -38.65 10.88 -9.11
N ALA A 169 -37.95 11.83 -9.74
CA ALA A 169 -38.46 12.55 -10.90
C ALA A 169 -38.41 11.70 -12.18
N THR A 170 -37.37 10.87 -12.33
CA THR A 170 -37.20 9.98 -13.49
C THR A 170 -37.66 8.55 -13.21
N GLY A 171 -37.89 8.18 -11.95
CA GLY A 171 -38.23 6.82 -11.54
C GLY A 171 -37.09 5.83 -11.74
N SER A 172 -35.84 6.31 -11.79
CA SER A 172 -34.65 5.50 -12.08
C SER A 172 -33.56 5.68 -11.04
N PHE A 173 -32.68 4.69 -10.91
CA PHE A 173 -31.47 4.82 -10.10
C PHE A 173 -30.38 5.54 -10.91
N ARG A 174 -29.76 6.56 -10.32
CA ARG A 174 -28.57 7.23 -10.87
C ARG A 174 -27.36 6.92 -10.01
N THR A 175 -26.25 6.61 -10.64
CA THR A 175 -24.98 6.36 -9.94
C THR A 175 -24.29 7.68 -9.62
N VAL A 176 -23.90 7.85 -8.36
CA VAL A 176 -23.07 8.96 -7.89
C VAL A 176 -21.71 8.39 -7.49
N LEU A 177 -20.69 8.77 -8.24
CA LEU A 177 -19.31 8.34 -7.99
C LEU A 177 -18.79 8.92 -6.68
N GLY A 178 -18.11 8.08 -5.90
CA GLY A 178 -17.50 8.48 -4.65
C GLY A 178 -16.17 9.23 -4.84
N PRO A 179 -15.62 9.78 -3.74
CA PRO A 179 -14.39 10.56 -3.75
C PRO A 179 -13.14 9.81 -4.23
N VAL A 180 -13.16 8.47 -4.30
CA VAL A 180 -12.05 7.68 -4.86
C VAL A 180 -11.85 7.90 -6.37
N HIS A 181 -12.86 8.42 -7.08
CA HIS A 181 -12.80 8.74 -8.51
C HIS A 181 -12.09 10.08 -8.81
N ALA A 182 -10.96 10.31 -8.15
CA ALA A 182 -10.09 11.47 -8.36
C ALA A 182 -8.66 11.01 -8.66
N ASN A 183 -7.85 11.86 -9.30
CA ASN A 183 -6.46 11.53 -9.62
C ASN A 183 -5.60 11.36 -8.36
N PHE A 184 -5.83 12.20 -7.35
CA PHE A 184 -5.13 12.18 -6.08
C PHE A 184 -6.15 12.02 -4.95
N VAL A 185 -6.00 10.94 -4.19
CA VAL A 185 -6.85 10.66 -3.04
C VAL A 185 -6.00 10.64 -1.79
N LEU A 186 -6.27 11.58 -0.88
CA LEU A 186 -5.68 11.60 0.47
C LEU A 186 -6.63 10.86 1.42
N LEU A 187 -6.18 9.71 1.92
CA LEU A 187 -6.87 8.94 2.97
C LEU A 187 -6.25 9.32 4.31
N ASP A 188 -6.93 10.20 5.05
CA ASP A 188 -6.41 10.65 6.34
C ASP A 188 -6.81 9.68 7.45
N GLU A 189 -5.84 9.25 8.25
CA GLU A 189 -5.99 8.35 9.41
C GLU A 189 -6.63 7.01 9.03
N ILE A 190 -6.10 6.33 8.00
CA ILE A 190 -6.67 5.09 7.45
C ILE A 190 -6.92 4.01 8.51
N ASN A 191 -6.12 4.01 9.58
CA ASN A 191 -6.26 3.13 10.73
C ASN A 191 -7.48 3.41 11.61
N ARG A 192 -8.27 4.48 11.40
CA ARG A 192 -9.52 4.74 12.15
C ARG A 192 -10.77 4.16 11.49
N SER A 193 -10.66 3.69 10.25
CA SER A 193 -11.78 3.10 9.51
C SER A 193 -11.87 1.58 9.73
N SER A 194 -13.07 1.02 9.60
CA SER A 194 -13.28 -0.42 9.75
C SER A 194 -12.48 -1.23 8.70
N ALA A 195 -12.13 -2.48 9.03
CA ALA A 195 -11.42 -3.38 8.11
C ALA A 195 -12.15 -3.58 6.76
N LYS A 196 -13.50 -3.54 6.75
CA LYS A 196 -14.30 -3.62 5.52
C LYS A 196 -14.13 -2.38 4.65
N THR A 197 -14.09 -1.21 5.27
CA THR A 197 -13.89 0.09 4.62
C THR A 197 -12.47 0.19 4.05
N GLN A 198 -11.46 -0.20 4.82
CA GLN A 198 -10.06 -0.29 4.37
C GLN A 198 -9.94 -1.23 3.15
N SER A 199 -10.60 -2.39 3.20
CA SER A 199 -10.57 -3.37 2.11
C SER A 199 -11.13 -2.79 0.80
N ALA A 200 -12.24 -2.04 0.86
CA ALA A 200 -12.83 -1.40 -0.32
C ALA A 200 -11.91 -0.33 -0.94
N MET A 201 -11.20 0.45 -0.12
CA MET A 201 -10.20 1.42 -0.60
C MET A 201 -9.05 0.71 -1.32
N LEU A 202 -8.54 -0.37 -0.73
CA LEU A 202 -7.40 -1.11 -1.25
C LEU A 202 -7.74 -1.96 -2.48
N GLU A 203 -8.99 -2.39 -2.61
CA GLU A 203 -9.50 -3.01 -3.83
C GLU A 203 -9.48 -2.01 -4.98
N ALA A 204 -9.99 -0.79 -4.77
CA ALA A 204 -9.93 0.28 -5.77
C ALA A 204 -8.47 0.61 -6.17
N MET A 205 -7.54 0.59 -5.21
CA MET A 205 -6.10 0.74 -5.48
C MET A 205 -5.52 -0.38 -6.34
N GLN A 206 -5.91 -1.62 -6.10
CA GLN A 206 -5.31 -2.77 -6.77
C GLN A 206 -5.93 -3.04 -8.15
N GLU A 207 -7.24 -2.85 -8.28
CA GLU A 207 -8.00 -3.15 -9.50
C GLU A 207 -8.15 -1.92 -10.42
N HIS A 208 -7.81 -0.72 -9.93
CA HIS A 208 -7.96 0.55 -10.66
C HIS A 208 -9.39 0.80 -11.18
N GLN A 209 -10.39 0.25 -10.48
CA GLN A 209 -11.81 0.39 -10.78
C GLN A 209 -12.63 0.17 -9.51
N THR A 210 -13.88 0.62 -9.54
CA THR A 210 -14.90 0.30 -8.52
C THR A 210 -16.11 -0.34 -9.19
N THR A 211 -16.88 -1.10 -8.43
CA THR A 211 -18.16 -1.66 -8.90
C THR A 211 -19.29 -1.04 -8.09
N ILE A 212 -20.24 -0.38 -8.76
CA ILE A 212 -21.39 0.28 -8.12
C ILE A 212 -22.66 -0.22 -8.78
N GLY A 213 -23.56 -0.85 -8.02
CA GLY A 213 -24.82 -1.38 -8.57
C GLY A 213 -24.65 -2.45 -9.66
N GLY A 214 -23.51 -3.14 -9.70
CA GLY A 214 -23.17 -4.13 -10.73
C GLY A 214 -22.46 -3.56 -11.97
N GLU A 215 -22.28 -2.24 -12.05
CA GLU A 215 -21.54 -1.59 -13.14
C GLU A 215 -20.11 -1.26 -12.72
N VAL A 216 -19.15 -1.46 -13.64
CA VAL A 216 -17.73 -1.19 -13.43
C VAL A 216 -17.40 0.25 -13.83
N HIS A 217 -16.75 0.98 -12.93
CA HIS A 217 -16.30 2.35 -13.15
C HIS A 217 -14.78 2.43 -13.00
N HIS A 218 -14.07 2.73 -14.08
CA HIS A 218 -12.61 2.88 -14.04
C HIS A 218 -12.18 4.16 -13.31
N LEU A 219 -11.06 4.07 -12.59
CA LEU A 219 -10.45 5.22 -11.95
C LEU A 219 -9.66 6.07 -12.97
N PRO A 220 -9.58 7.39 -12.75
CA PRO A 220 -8.84 8.27 -13.64
C PRO A 220 -7.34 7.96 -13.61
N LYS A 221 -6.62 8.22 -14.71
CA LYS A 221 -5.16 8.04 -14.79
C LYS A 221 -4.49 9.41 -14.90
N PRO A 222 -3.41 9.70 -14.15
CA PRO A 222 -2.83 8.88 -13.07
C PRO A 222 -3.77 8.78 -11.86
N PHE A 223 -3.62 7.70 -11.09
CA PHE A 223 -4.32 7.44 -9.83
C PHE A 223 -3.30 7.25 -8.69
N LEU A 224 -3.19 8.23 -7.80
CA LEU A 224 -2.30 8.19 -6.65
C LEU A 224 -3.13 8.23 -5.36
N VAL A 225 -2.78 7.34 -4.44
CA VAL A 225 -3.36 7.30 -3.09
C VAL A 225 -2.24 7.61 -2.12
N ILE A 226 -2.51 8.59 -1.26
CA ILE A 226 -1.65 9.02 -0.16
C ILE A 226 -2.43 8.68 1.09
N ALA A 227 -2.04 7.62 1.80
CA ALA A 227 -2.70 7.23 3.04
C ALA A 227 -1.87 7.71 4.22
N THR A 228 -2.49 8.23 5.27
CA THR A 228 -1.81 8.62 6.51
C THR A 228 -2.18 7.68 7.65
N GLN A 229 -1.21 7.36 8.50
CA GLN A 229 -1.42 6.62 9.74
C GLN A 229 -0.90 7.46 10.90
N ASN A 230 -1.69 7.54 11.96
CA ASN A 230 -1.29 8.14 13.22
C ASN A 230 -0.79 7.04 14.17
N PRO A 231 0.49 7.04 14.58
CA PRO A 231 1.06 5.98 15.42
C PRO A 231 0.69 6.09 16.91
N ILE A 232 0.15 7.23 17.38
CA ILE A 232 -0.02 7.51 18.82
C ILE A 232 -1.44 7.20 19.33
N GLU A 233 -2.42 7.08 18.43
CA GLU A 233 -3.83 7.00 18.82
C GLU A 233 -4.21 5.57 19.22
N GLN A 234 -4.57 5.35 20.49
CA GLN A 234 -4.86 4.02 21.04
C GLN A 234 -6.35 3.66 21.08
N GLU A 235 -7.26 4.63 20.91
CA GLU A 235 -8.70 4.37 20.93
C GLU A 235 -9.27 4.25 19.51
N GLY A 236 -9.88 3.11 19.21
CA GLY A 236 -10.63 2.91 17.96
C GLY A 236 -9.77 2.74 16.71
N THR A 237 -8.50 2.37 16.84
CA THR A 237 -7.63 2.09 15.69
C THR A 237 -7.64 0.62 15.28
N TYR A 238 -7.85 0.39 14.00
CA TYR A 238 -7.70 -0.87 13.30
C TYR A 238 -6.36 -0.86 12.55
N GLU A 239 -5.37 -1.59 13.07
CA GLU A 239 -4.09 -1.78 12.38
C GLU A 239 -4.33 -2.35 10.98
N LEU A 240 -3.61 -1.81 9.98
CA LEU A 240 -3.69 -2.38 8.65
C LEU A 240 -3.00 -3.74 8.65
N PRO A 241 -3.69 -4.81 8.23
CA PRO A 241 -3.07 -6.11 8.02
C PRO A 241 -1.84 -6.02 7.13
N GLU A 242 -0.87 -6.88 7.39
CA GLU A 242 0.41 -6.97 6.66
C GLU A 242 0.20 -7.03 5.13
N ALA A 243 -0.75 -7.86 4.68
CA ALA A 243 -1.11 -8.01 3.27
C ALA A 243 -1.68 -6.72 2.64
N GLN A 244 -2.26 -5.83 3.44
CA GLN A 244 -2.77 -4.53 3.00
C GLN A 244 -1.64 -3.52 2.89
N MET A 245 -0.77 -3.44 3.89
CA MET A 245 0.40 -2.55 3.86
C MET A 245 1.31 -2.85 2.65
N ASP A 246 1.50 -4.12 2.29
CA ASP A 246 2.36 -4.53 1.18
C ASP A 246 1.89 -3.99 -0.21
N ARG A 247 0.64 -3.52 -0.31
CA ARG A 247 0.10 -2.86 -1.53
C ARG A 247 0.64 -1.45 -1.75
N PHE A 248 1.13 -0.78 -0.70
CA PHE A 248 1.76 0.53 -0.85
C PHE A 248 3.18 0.39 -1.39
N LEU A 249 3.53 1.18 -2.41
CA LEU A 249 4.87 1.19 -2.99
C LEU A 249 5.91 1.56 -1.92
N LEU A 250 5.65 2.68 -1.23
CA LEU A 250 6.54 3.29 -0.25
C LEU A 250 5.82 3.55 1.09
N LYS A 251 6.58 3.48 2.18
CA LYS A 251 6.19 4.03 3.49
C LYS A 251 7.19 5.10 3.94
N GLU A 252 6.72 6.33 4.06
CA GLU A 252 7.51 7.48 4.55
C GLU A 252 7.15 7.78 6.00
N ILE A 253 8.14 8.14 6.82
CA ILE A 253 7.91 8.64 8.18
C ILE A 253 8.14 10.14 8.14
N VAL A 254 7.11 10.92 8.45
CA VAL A 254 7.19 12.39 8.47
C VAL A 254 7.38 12.86 9.91
N GLU A 255 8.54 13.45 10.17
CA GLU A 255 8.94 14.00 11.47
C GLU A 255 8.58 15.48 11.60
N TYR A 256 8.67 16.02 12.81
CA TYR A 256 8.50 17.46 13.03
C TYR A 256 9.58 18.26 12.28
N PRO A 257 9.24 19.45 11.75
CA PRO A 257 10.22 20.34 11.15
C PRO A 257 11.26 20.75 12.21
N SER A 258 12.48 21.01 11.75
CA SER A 258 13.49 21.65 12.58
C SER A 258 13.06 23.07 12.97
N PRO A 259 13.61 23.66 14.05
CA PRO A 259 13.28 25.04 14.44
C PRO A 259 13.49 26.08 13.33
N ALA A 260 14.47 25.85 12.45
CA ALA A 260 14.73 26.73 11.30
C ALA A 260 13.64 26.61 10.23
N GLU A 261 13.19 25.39 9.95
CA GLU A 261 12.09 25.13 9.01
C GLU A 261 10.76 25.64 9.59
N GLU A 262 10.53 25.46 10.88
CA GLU A 262 9.34 25.98 11.57
C GLU A 262 9.29 27.51 11.52
N PHE A 263 10.43 28.18 11.75
CA PHE A 263 10.54 29.63 11.59
C PHE A 263 10.23 30.09 10.15
N GLU A 264 10.73 29.38 9.14
CA GLU A 264 10.41 29.69 7.74
C GLU A 264 8.93 29.43 7.41
N ILE A 265 8.33 28.37 7.97
CA ILE A 265 6.89 28.11 7.83
C ILE A 265 6.08 29.29 8.36
N LEU A 266 6.39 29.81 9.54
CA LEU A 266 5.74 31.00 10.09
C LEU A 266 5.87 32.21 9.15
N GLY A 267 7.07 32.46 8.61
CA GLY A 267 7.28 33.53 7.63
C GLY A 267 6.47 33.36 6.34
N ARG A 268 6.24 32.12 5.86
CA ARG A 268 5.40 31.84 4.69
C ARG A 268 3.90 31.97 4.97
N ILE A 269 3.47 31.71 6.20
CA ILE A 269 2.10 31.99 6.65
C ILE A 269 1.87 33.50 6.67
N ASP A 270 2.76 34.26 7.31
CA ASP A 270 2.64 35.72 7.43
C ASP A 270 2.64 36.43 6.07
N SER A 271 3.38 35.89 5.08
CA SER A 271 3.43 36.42 3.71
C SER A 271 2.31 35.92 2.79
N GLY A 272 1.38 35.08 3.29
CA GLY A 272 0.26 34.55 2.52
C GLY A 272 0.67 33.60 1.39
N VAL A 273 1.85 32.97 1.47
CA VAL A 273 2.31 31.97 0.49
C VAL A 273 1.59 30.64 0.70
N LEU A 274 1.23 30.32 1.95
CA LEU A 274 0.49 29.10 2.30
C LEU A 274 -1.03 29.24 2.21
N ASP A 275 -1.54 30.34 1.65
CA ASP A 275 -2.98 30.54 1.46
C ASP A 275 -3.57 29.37 0.62
N PRO A 276 -4.60 28.66 1.13
CA PRO A 276 -5.27 27.58 0.42
C PRO A 276 -5.80 28.01 -0.96
N ASP A 277 -6.26 29.26 -1.10
CA ASP A 277 -6.85 29.77 -2.35
C ASP A 277 -5.79 30.21 -3.37
N ARG A 278 -4.53 30.32 -2.93
CA ARG A 278 -3.39 30.67 -3.79
C ARG A 278 -2.90 29.42 -4.53
N HIS A 279 -3.29 29.36 -5.80
CA HIS A 279 -2.91 28.31 -6.73
C HIS A 279 -1.46 28.48 -7.19
N VAL A 280 -0.78 27.36 -7.40
CA VAL A 280 0.59 27.34 -7.91
C VAL A 280 0.56 27.67 -9.41
N SER A 281 1.27 28.73 -9.82
CA SER A 281 1.22 29.27 -11.19
C SER A 281 1.89 28.39 -12.24
N SER A 282 2.82 27.52 -11.84
CA SER A 282 3.52 26.58 -12.72
C SER A 282 2.94 25.17 -12.61
N ALA A 283 1.83 24.94 -13.30
CA ALA A 283 1.18 23.64 -13.36
C ALA A 283 1.44 22.94 -14.70
N ILE A 284 1.96 21.71 -14.65
CA ILE A 284 2.13 20.82 -15.80
C ILE A 284 0.81 20.11 -16.12
N SER A 285 0.73 19.45 -17.28
CA SER A 285 -0.46 18.67 -17.66
C SER A 285 -0.41 17.24 -17.12
N LEU A 286 -1.58 16.56 -17.09
CA LEU A 286 -1.63 15.12 -16.79
C LEU A 286 -0.91 14.28 -17.87
N ASP A 287 -0.90 14.75 -19.12
CA ASP A 287 -0.16 14.10 -20.21
C ASP A 287 1.36 14.15 -19.96
N ASP A 288 1.86 15.22 -19.34
CA ASP A 288 3.26 15.28 -18.92
C ASP A 288 3.55 14.25 -17.82
N VAL A 289 2.61 14.01 -16.91
CA VAL A 289 2.76 12.94 -15.90
C VAL A 289 2.79 11.56 -16.57
N HIS A 290 1.92 11.29 -17.54
CA HIS A 290 1.97 10.02 -18.30
C HIS A 290 3.29 9.86 -19.06
N MET A 291 3.80 10.94 -19.65
CA MET A 291 5.12 10.94 -20.29
C MET A 291 6.23 10.61 -19.29
N LEU A 292 6.21 11.19 -18.08
CA LEU A 292 7.18 10.85 -17.03
C LEU A 292 7.11 9.38 -16.62
N GLN A 293 5.89 8.83 -16.47
CA GLN A 293 5.68 7.42 -16.13
C GLN A 293 6.20 6.48 -17.23
N ASP A 294 5.96 6.81 -18.50
CA ASP A 294 6.45 6.05 -19.65
C ASP A 294 7.99 6.05 -19.72
N VAL A 295 8.60 7.24 -19.60
CA VAL A 295 10.07 7.40 -19.60
C VAL A 295 10.68 6.62 -18.44
N ALA A 296 10.13 6.73 -17.23
CA ALA A 296 10.60 5.97 -16.07
C ALA A 296 10.50 4.46 -16.29
N GLY A 297 9.42 3.98 -16.91
CA GLY A 297 9.23 2.57 -17.26
C GLY A 297 10.31 2.00 -18.20
N ARG A 298 10.95 2.86 -19.00
CA ARG A 298 12.00 2.49 -19.97
C ARG A 298 13.42 2.66 -19.44
N ILE A 299 13.63 3.29 -18.28
CA ILE A 299 14.97 3.47 -17.69
C ILE A 299 15.70 2.13 -17.56
N TYR A 300 16.98 2.16 -17.95
CA TYR A 300 17.84 1.00 -17.97
C TYR A 300 18.18 0.55 -16.53
N VAL A 301 18.12 -0.76 -16.32
CA VAL A 301 18.50 -1.41 -15.06
C VAL A 301 19.35 -2.61 -15.39
N ASP A 302 20.63 -2.52 -15.03
CA ASP A 302 21.63 -3.54 -15.26
C ASP A 302 21.22 -4.87 -14.59
N PRO A 303 21.47 -6.03 -15.22
CA PRO A 303 21.21 -7.33 -14.61
C PRO A 303 21.83 -7.53 -13.22
N ALA A 304 23.02 -6.97 -12.95
CA ALA A 304 23.65 -7.03 -11.64
C ALA A 304 22.84 -6.30 -10.57
N ILE A 305 22.23 -5.15 -10.90
CA ILE A 305 21.33 -4.42 -10.00
C ILE A 305 20.04 -5.20 -9.76
N ARG A 306 19.48 -5.84 -10.81
CA ARG A 306 18.29 -6.71 -10.64
C ARG A 306 18.59 -7.88 -9.70
N ASN A 307 19.75 -8.52 -9.86
CA ASN A 307 20.21 -9.58 -8.98
C ASN A 307 20.40 -9.06 -7.55
N TYR A 308 21.00 -7.87 -7.38
CA TYR A 308 21.14 -7.23 -6.08
C TYR A 308 19.78 -7.02 -5.38
N ILE A 309 18.76 -6.51 -6.09
CA ILE A 309 17.40 -6.35 -5.55
C ILE A 309 16.81 -7.70 -5.11
N VAL A 310 16.98 -8.74 -5.93
CA VAL A 310 16.49 -10.10 -5.61
C VAL A 310 17.22 -10.67 -4.40
N SER A 311 18.54 -10.50 -4.32
CA SER A 311 19.36 -10.91 -3.18
C SER A 311 18.92 -10.23 -1.89
N ILE A 312 18.69 -8.91 -1.90
CA ILE A 312 18.18 -8.19 -0.73
C ILE A 312 16.83 -8.78 -0.28
N ALA A 313 15.88 -8.95 -1.20
CA ALA A 313 14.58 -9.53 -0.88
C ALA A 313 14.71 -10.97 -0.34
N TYR A 314 15.62 -11.77 -0.90
CA TYR A 314 15.89 -13.14 -0.44
C TYR A 314 16.46 -13.16 0.99
N VAL A 315 17.42 -12.29 1.31
CA VAL A 315 18.02 -12.20 2.64
C VAL A 315 16.99 -11.79 3.68
N THR A 316 16.04 -10.92 3.35
CA THR A 316 14.95 -10.59 4.30
C THR A 316 14.11 -11.80 4.71
N ARG A 317 14.04 -12.84 3.86
CA ARG A 317 13.28 -14.08 4.12
C ARG A 317 14.15 -15.20 4.69
N ASN A 318 15.45 -15.13 4.46
CA ASN A 318 16.44 -16.11 4.92
C ASN A 318 17.62 -15.38 5.60
N PRO A 319 17.39 -14.66 6.71
CA PRO A 319 18.39 -13.75 7.29
C PRO A 319 19.54 -14.45 8.03
N ALA A 320 19.31 -15.63 8.61
CA ALA A 320 20.26 -16.29 9.52
C ALA A 320 21.68 -16.45 8.96
N PRO A 321 21.90 -16.90 7.71
CA PRO A 321 23.26 -17.04 7.16
C PRO A 321 24.00 -15.70 6.93
N TYR A 322 23.29 -14.57 6.95
CA TYR A 322 23.82 -13.27 6.54
C TYR A 322 24.01 -12.30 7.71
N ILE A 323 23.04 -12.25 8.64
CA ILE A 323 23.06 -11.34 9.78
C ILE A 323 23.16 -12.05 11.14
N GLY A 324 23.29 -13.39 11.13
CA GLY A 324 23.38 -14.24 12.32
C GLY A 324 22.01 -14.63 12.90
N GLU A 325 21.99 -15.77 13.61
CA GLU A 325 20.77 -16.36 14.20
C GLU A 325 20.06 -15.42 15.19
N GLU A 326 20.83 -14.72 16.03
CA GLU A 326 20.27 -13.84 17.08
C GLU A 326 19.47 -12.67 16.52
N ARG A 327 19.80 -12.20 15.32
CA ARG A 327 19.07 -11.11 14.67
C ARG A 327 18.02 -11.62 13.70
N ALA A 328 18.28 -12.76 13.08
CA ALA A 328 17.31 -13.45 12.24
C ALA A 328 16.01 -13.78 12.99
N ARG A 329 16.09 -14.16 14.27
CA ARG A 329 14.91 -14.44 15.11
C ARG A 329 13.99 -13.23 15.32
N PHE A 330 14.51 -12.01 15.13
CA PHE A 330 13.71 -10.79 15.23
C PHE A 330 12.82 -10.56 14.00
N ILE A 331 13.08 -11.23 12.87
CA ILE A 331 12.24 -11.12 11.68
C ILE A 331 11.16 -12.19 11.75
N LYS A 332 9.91 -11.76 11.89
CA LYS A 332 8.72 -12.61 11.82
C LYS A 332 8.39 -12.98 10.37
N TYR A 333 8.39 -11.98 9.49
CA TYR A 333 8.15 -12.15 8.06
C TYR A 333 9.07 -11.23 7.23
N GLY A 334 9.70 -11.83 6.22
CA GLY A 334 10.50 -11.10 5.24
C GLY A 334 9.65 -10.46 4.14
N ALA A 335 10.28 -9.60 3.35
CA ALA A 335 9.62 -8.80 2.35
C ALA A 335 9.07 -9.65 1.20
N SER A 336 7.84 -9.38 0.73
CA SER A 336 7.19 -10.14 -0.36
C SER A 336 7.85 -9.88 -1.73
N PRO A 337 7.49 -10.63 -2.80
CA PRO A 337 7.96 -10.32 -4.16
C PRO A 337 7.59 -8.90 -4.64
N ARG A 338 6.57 -8.28 -4.04
CA ARG A 338 6.23 -6.88 -4.31
C ARG A 338 7.36 -5.92 -3.92
N ALA A 339 8.18 -6.27 -2.94
CA ALA A 339 9.36 -5.48 -2.58
C ALA A 339 10.34 -5.35 -3.74
N SER A 340 10.61 -6.44 -4.47
CA SER A 340 11.52 -6.42 -5.62
C SER A 340 10.95 -5.58 -6.77
N ILE A 341 9.65 -5.67 -7.01
CA ILE A 341 8.95 -4.83 -8.00
C ILE A 341 8.99 -3.36 -7.56
N ALA A 342 8.74 -3.09 -6.28
CA ALA A 342 8.76 -1.75 -5.72
C ALA A 342 10.14 -1.10 -5.83
N PHE A 343 11.21 -1.83 -5.50
CA PHE A 343 12.59 -1.35 -5.70
C PHE A 343 12.85 -1.03 -7.17
N LEU A 344 12.46 -1.90 -8.10
CA LEU A 344 12.69 -1.67 -9.53
C LEU A 344 11.97 -0.40 -10.01
N GLN A 345 10.69 -0.24 -9.67
CA GLN A 345 9.88 0.91 -10.07
C GLN A 345 10.36 2.21 -9.42
N ALA A 346 10.59 2.19 -8.10
CA ALA A 346 11.04 3.34 -7.35
C ALA A 346 12.47 3.77 -7.75
N ALA A 347 13.37 2.83 -8.01
CA ALA A 347 14.74 3.14 -8.44
C ALA A 347 14.78 3.78 -9.83
N ARG A 348 13.92 3.33 -10.76
CA ARG A 348 13.75 3.98 -12.06
C ARG A 348 13.23 5.41 -11.91
N ALA A 349 12.19 5.60 -11.11
CA ALA A 349 11.66 6.93 -10.82
C ALA A 349 12.73 7.84 -10.19
N LEU A 350 13.52 7.32 -9.23
CA LEU A 350 14.61 8.05 -8.60
C LEU A 350 15.75 8.39 -9.57
N ALA A 351 16.12 7.47 -10.45
CA ALA A 351 17.09 7.74 -11.51
C ALA A 351 16.60 8.86 -12.43
N LEU A 352 15.32 8.85 -12.81
CA LEU A 352 14.72 9.92 -13.62
C LEU A 352 14.73 11.28 -12.91
N LEU A 353 14.38 11.30 -11.61
CA LEU A 353 14.42 12.49 -10.76
C LEU A 353 15.83 13.10 -10.71
N ASN A 354 16.84 12.23 -10.73
CA ASN A 354 18.25 12.63 -10.79
C ASN A 354 18.75 12.92 -12.22
N GLY A 355 17.87 12.91 -13.23
CA GLY A 355 18.21 13.19 -14.63
C GLY A 355 19.02 12.07 -15.32
N ARG A 356 19.00 10.86 -14.78
CA ARG A 356 19.74 9.70 -15.31
C ARG A 356 18.83 8.75 -16.09
N GLY A 357 19.34 8.24 -17.22
CA GLY A 357 18.72 7.18 -18.01
C GLY A 357 18.99 5.75 -17.53
N HIS A 358 19.68 5.59 -16.40
CA HIS A 358 20.04 4.29 -15.81
C HIS A 358 20.04 4.34 -14.28
N VAL A 359 19.71 3.21 -13.66
CA VAL A 359 19.77 3.01 -12.20
C VAL A 359 21.19 2.68 -11.76
N ILE A 360 21.59 3.16 -10.57
CA ILE A 360 22.85 2.80 -9.89
C ILE A 360 22.56 2.10 -8.56
N PRO A 361 23.52 1.34 -7.97
CA PRO A 361 23.29 0.63 -6.71
C PRO A 361 22.87 1.54 -5.54
N GLU A 362 23.38 2.78 -5.52
CA GLU A 362 23.03 3.76 -4.49
C GLU A 362 21.53 4.12 -4.51
N ASP A 363 20.86 4.07 -5.67
CA ASP A 363 19.40 4.27 -5.75
C ASP A 363 18.65 3.21 -4.93
N ILE A 364 19.10 1.95 -4.99
CA ILE A 364 18.49 0.85 -4.23
C ILE A 364 18.74 1.07 -2.74
N ARG A 365 19.96 1.48 -2.39
CA ARG A 365 20.36 1.74 -1.01
C ARG A 365 19.60 2.90 -0.40
N SER A 366 19.39 4.00 -1.12
CA SER A 366 18.63 5.15 -0.60
C SER A 366 17.15 4.83 -0.40
N LEU A 367 16.58 3.93 -1.20
CA LEU A 367 15.18 3.50 -1.12
C LEU A 367 14.91 2.42 -0.06
N ARG A 368 15.96 1.89 0.60
CA ARG A 368 15.86 0.70 1.45
C ARG A 368 14.78 0.81 2.53
N HIS A 369 14.76 1.91 3.27
CA HIS A 369 13.79 2.10 4.35
C HIS A 369 12.39 2.32 3.79
N LEU A 370 12.25 3.14 2.74
CA LEU A 370 10.96 3.44 2.11
C LEU A 370 10.26 2.19 1.57
N VAL A 371 11.02 1.24 1.02
CA VAL A 371 10.48 0.02 0.43
C VAL A 371 10.31 -1.09 1.47
N LEU A 372 11.22 -1.23 2.43
CA LEU A 372 11.25 -2.42 3.30
C LEU A 372 10.62 -2.24 4.67
N ARG A 373 10.50 -1.03 5.23
CA ARG A 373 10.07 -0.86 6.63
C ARG A 373 8.68 -1.44 6.94
N HIS A 374 7.77 -1.43 5.95
CA HIS A 374 6.43 -1.99 6.07
C HIS A 374 6.32 -3.41 5.51
N ARG A 375 7.45 -3.99 5.09
CA ARG A 375 7.52 -5.34 4.48
C ARG A 375 8.41 -6.30 5.27
N VAL A 376 9.29 -5.78 6.12
CA VAL A 376 10.06 -6.57 7.09
C VAL A 376 9.41 -6.39 8.44
N LEU A 377 8.71 -7.44 8.88
CA LEU A 377 7.91 -7.40 10.09
C LEU A 377 8.65 -8.11 11.20
N LEU A 378 8.70 -7.44 12.34
CA LEU A 378 9.46 -7.93 13.48
C LEU A 378 8.60 -8.81 14.40
N THR A 379 9.26 -9.63 15.20
CA THR A 379 8.63 -10.42 16.25
C THR A 379 8.30 -9.56 17.48
N PHE A 380 7.39 -10.04 18.33
CA PHE A 380 7.10 -9.38 19.62
C PHE A 380 8.34 -9.27 20.52
N GLU A 381 9.27 -10.23 20.41
CA GLU A 381 10.55 -10.18 21.14
C GLU A 381 11.38 -8.97 20.71
N ALA A 382 11.45 -8.70 19.41
CA ALA A 382 12.18 -7.55 18.87
C ALA A 382 11.58 -6.21 19.37
N ASP A 383 10.24 -6.12 19.40
CA ASP A 383 9.53 -4.95 19.91
C ASP A 383 9.79 -4.74 21.40
N ALA A 384 9.77 -5.81 22.20
CA ALA A 384 10.10 -5.78 23.63
C ALA A 384 11.55 -5.35 23.90
N GLU A 385 12.48 -5.68 23.01
CA GLU A 385 13.88 -5.25 23.07
C GLU A 385 14.11 -3.85 22.44
N GLY A 386 13.08 -3.20 21.91
CA GLY A 386 13.17 -1.88 21.28
C GLY A 386 13.91 -1.86 19.94
N ILE A 387 14.02 -3.02 19.27
CA ILE A 387 14.69 -3.15 17.98
C ILE A 387 13.79 -2.60 16.88
N ARG A 388 14.32 -1.68 16.07
CA ARG A 388 13.60 -1.07 14.94
C ARG A 388 13.83 -1.82 13.64
N SER A 389 12.82 -1.82 12.76
CA SER A 389 12.91 -2.47 11.45
C SER A 389 14.05 -1.88 10.60
N GLU A 390 14.27 -0.57 10.69
CA GLU A 390 15.36 0.15 10.02
C GLU A 390 16.75 -0.41 10.35
N GLU A 391 16.97 -0.82 11.59
CA GLU A 391 18.27 -1.33 12.05
C GLU A 391 18.57 -2.70 11.46
N ILE A 392 17.55 -3.56 11.37
CA ILE A 392 17.64 -4.86 10.70
C ILE A 392 17.84 -4.66 9.19
N ILE A 393 17.12 -3.72 8.57
CA ILE A 393 17.27 -3.39 7.15
C ILE A 393 18.69 -2.91 6.85
N ASP A 394 19.24 -2.01 7.66
CA ASP A 394 20.61 -1.48 7.47
C ASP A 394 21.65 -2.60 7.52
N GLN A 395 21.48 -3.57 8.41
CA GLN A 395 22.38 -4.72 8.51
C GLN A 395 22.26 -5.68 7.34
N ILE A 396 21.03 -5.93 6.85
CA ILE A 396 20.81 -6.72 5.63
C ILE A 396 21.58 -6.07 4.47
N PHE A 397 21.45 -4.76 4.29
CA PHE A 397 22.18 -4.03 3.26
C PHE A 397 23.70 -4.02 3.46
N ALA A 398 24.18 -4.08 4.70
CA ALA A 398 25.61 -4.22 4.99
C ALA A 398 26.15 -5.64 4.68
N SER A 399 25.30 -6.67 4.79
CA SER A 399 25.68 -8.07 4.55
C SER A 399 25.69 -8.48 3.07
N VAL A 400 24.91 -7.81 2.23
CA VAL A 400 24.81 -8.14 0.80
C VAL A 400 25.83 -7.32 0.00
N PRO A 401 26.74 -7.97 -0.75
CA PRO A 401 27.71 -7.26 -1.59
C PRO A 401 27.03 -6.34 -2.60
N THR A 402 27.54 -5.11 -2.70
CA THR A 402 27.09 -4.15 -3.73
C THR A 402 27.74 -4.53 -5.07
N PRO A 403 26.97 -4.59 -6.17
CA PRO A 403 27.47 -5.00 -7.49
C PRO A 403 28.40 -3.98 -8.16
#